data_AF-K2FFH4-F1
#
_entry.id   AF-K2FFH4-F1
#
_cell.length_a   1.000
_cell.length_b   1.000
_cell.length_c   1.000
_cell.angle_alpha   90.00
_cell.angle_beta   90.00
_cell.angle_gamma   90.00
#
_symmetry.space_group_name_H-M   'P 1'
#
loop_
_entity.id
_entity.type
_entity.pdbx_description
1 polymer ?
#
loop_
_entity_poly.entity_id
_entity_poly.type
_entity_poly.pdbx_seq_one_letter_code
_entity_poly.pdbx_strand_id
1 'polypeptide(L)'
;MNLEIYSKTELEQLSKILKKFRNLRRNVGKKSSEVLHYELTWTQRILVEYFPTLKKEDVQDETLKIFKGFFWIELNPEDITWKENEILAWGMRVFFWDDMVDLSFESMRNRLRKI
;
A
#
# COMPACT_ATOMS: atom_id res chain seq x y z
N MET A 1 14.24 -13.05 17.10
CA MET A 1 15.15 -12.17 16.32
C MET A 1 16.49 -12.19 17.03
N ASN A 2 17.54 -12.72 16.39
CA ASN A 2 18.86 -12.83 17.03
C ASN A 2 19.66 -11.55 16.73
N LEU A 3 19.97 -10.77 17.77
CA LEU A 3 20.66 -9.48 17.64
C LEU A 3 22.18 -9.63 17.45
N GLU A 4 22.72 -10.82 17.70
CA GLU A 4 24.16 -11.12 17.59
C GLU A 4 24.66 -11.20 16.13
N ILE A 5 23.73 -11.25 15.17
CA ILE A 5 24.03 -11.34 13.72
C ILE A 5 24.35 -9.95 13.13
N TYR A 6 23.97 -8.87 13.81
CA TYR A 6 24.13 -7.51 13.32
C TYR A 6 25.38 -6.83 13.90
N SER A 7 26.10 -6.10 13.05
CA SER A 7 27.19 -5.25 13.47
C SER A 7 26.70 -4.08 14.33
N LYS A 8 27.61 -3.53 15.14
CA LYS A 8 27.33 -2.32 15.96
C LYS A 8 26.79 -1.18 15.10
N THR A 9 27.36 -0.99 13.91
CA THR A 9 26.97 0.08 12.97
C THR A 9 25.53 -0.10 12.48
N GLU A 10 25.14 -1.33 12.14
CA GLU A 10 23.76 -1.65 11.71
C GLU A 10 22.76 -1.42 12.84
N LEU A 11 23.11 -1.78 14.08
CA LEU A 11 22.26 -1.54 15.25
C LEU A 11 22.11 -0.04 15.56
N GLU A 12 23.17 0.75 15.39
CA GLU A 12 23.12 2.21 15.54
C GLU A 12 22.24 2.86 14.46
N GLN A 13 22.35 2.40 13.22
CA GLN A 13 21.49 2.86 12.12
C GLN A 13 20.02 2.49 12.37
N LEU A 14 19.75 1.25 12.77
CA LEU A 14 18.41 0.79 13.11
C LEU A 14 17.81 1.62 14.26
N SER A 15 18.60 1.91 15.29
CA SER A 15 18.18 2.78 16.40
C SER A 15 17.76 4.17 15.93
N LYS A 16 18.51 4.77 14.99
CA LYS A 16 18.15 6.07 14.39
C LYS A 16 16.82 6.00 13.62
N ILE A 17 16.64 4.96 12.80
CA ILE A 17 15.41 4.74 12.03
C ILE A 17 14.20 4.58 12.98
N LEU A 18 14.35 3.78 14.05
CA LEU A 18 13.28 3.57 15.03
C LEU A 18 12.91 4.85 15.79
N LYS A 19 13.91 5.66 16.18
CA LYS A 19 13.67 6.97 16.80
C LYS A 19 12.91 7.91 15.84
N LYS A 20 13.31 7.93 14.57
CA LYS A 20 12.63 8.71 13.54
C LYS A 20 11.20 8.25 13.35
N PHE A 21 10.96 6.94 13.23
CA PHE A 21 9.61 6.37 13.13
C PHE A 21 8.74 6.77 14.32
N ARG A 22 9.26 6.68 15.54
CA ARG A 22 8.54 7.09 16.76
C ARG A 22 8.15 8.57 16.73
N ASN A 23 9.04 9.45 16.26
CA ASN A 23 8.76 10.88 16.12
C ASN A 23 7.72 11.15 15.02
N LEU A 24 7.87 10.53 13.86
CA LEU A 24 6.90 10.61 12.77
C LEU A 24 5.52 10.12 13.25
N ARG A 25 5.44 9.00 13.96
CA ARG A 25 4.17 8.48 14.48
C ARG A 25 3.48 9.44 15.44
N ARG A 26 4.24 10.21 16.22
CA ARG A 26 3.69 11.26 17.10
C ARG A 26 3.14 12.46 16.34
N ASN A 27 3.81 12.85 15.25
CA ASN A 27 3.48 14.09 14.53
C ASN A 27 2.50 13.89 13.37
N VAL A 28 2.62 12.78 12.63
CA VAL A 28 1.84 12.49 11.41
C VAL A 28 1.00 11.19 11.52
N GLY A 29 0.99 10.55 12.70
CA GLY A 29 0.09 9.43 12.98
C GLY A 29 0.31 8.22 12.08
N LYS A 30 -0.76 7.74 11.43
CA LYS A 30 -0.76 6.53 10.58
C LYS A 30 0.14 6.67 9.34
N LYS A 31 0.33 7.90 8.84
CA LYS A 31 1.18 8.20 7.67
C LYS A 31 2.68 8.06 7.93
N SER A 32 3.07 7.89 9.20
CA SER A 32 4.49 7.76 9.57
C SER A 32 5.18 6.62 8.84
N SER A 33 4.45 5.56 8.49
CA SER A 33 5.00 4.43 7.76
C SER A 33 5.24 4.73 6.28
N GLU A 34 4.38 5.52 5.62
CA GLU A 34 4.58 5.90 4.22
C GLU A 34 5.73 6.89 4.08
N VAL A 35 5.78 7.90 4.97
CA VAL A 35 6.87 8.90 4.97
C VAL A 35 8.22 8.22 5.17
N LEU A 36 8.32 7.32 6.16
CA LEU A 36 9.56 6.61 6.42
C LEU A 36 9.97 5.68 5.26
N HIS A 37 9.00 5.03 4.61
CA HIS A 37 9.27 4.20 3.43
C HIS A 37 9.90 5.05 2.32
N TYR A 38 9.23 6.15 1.95
CA TYR A 38 9.74 7.06 0.92
C TYR A 38 11.14 7.59 1.23
N GLU A 39 11.43 7.97 2.48
CA GLU A 39 12.77 8.46 2.83
C GLU A 39 13.87 7.39 2.77
N LEU A 40 13.52 6.11 2.93
CA LEU A 40 14.48 5.01 2.90
C LEU A 40 14.70 4.45 1.50
N THR A 41 13.64 4.39 0.70
CA THR A 41 13.66 3.74 -0.63
C THR A 41 13.63 4.74 -1.78
N TRP A 42 13.31 6.01 -1.52
CA TRP A 42 12.97 7.02 -2.53
C TRP A 42 11.78 6.62 -3.43
N THR A 43 11.00 5.62 -3.01
CA THR A 43 9.83 5.14 -3.75
C THR A 43 8.55 5.42 -2.97
N GLN A 44 7.50 5.78 -3.69
CA GLN A 44 6.17 5.96 -3.08
C GLN A 44 5.59 4.59 -2.78
N ARG A 45 5.00 4.46 -1.59
CA ARG A 45 4.37 3.21 -1.18
C ARG A 45 3.05 3.05 -1.92
N ILE A 46 2.88 1.88 -2.53
CA ILE A 46 1.66 1.48 -3.21
C ILE A 46 1.06 0.33 -2.44
N LEU A 47 -0.18 0.50 -1.99
CA LEU A 47 -0.91 -0.52 -1.26
C LEU A 47 -2.21 -0.81 -2.01
N VAL A 48 -2.44 -2.09 -2.28
CA VAL A 48 -3.71 -2.57 -2.81
C VAL A 48 -4.33 -3.49 -1.79
N GLU A 49 -5.50 -3.09 -1.30
CA GLU A 49 -6.34 -3.94 -0.47
C GLU A 49 -7.42 -4.59 -1.35
N TYR A 50 -7.63 -5.89 -1.22
CA TYR A 50 -8.67 -6.59 -2.00
C TYR A 50 -9.41 -7.62 -1.16
N PHE A 51 -10.67 -7.87 -1.53
CA PHE A 51 -11.50 -8.85 -0.86
C PHE A 51 -10.99 -10.27 -1.14
N PRO A 52 -10.85 -11.16 -0.13
CA PRO A 52 -10.13 -12.43 -0.29
C PRO A 52 -10.70 -13.39 -1.33
N THR A 53 -11.99 -13.26 -1.68
CA THR A 53 -12.59 -14.12 -2.71
C THR A 53 -12.24 -13.69 -4.14
N LEU A 54 -11.58 -12.54 -4.33
CA LEU A 54 -11.09 -12.10 -5.62
C LEU A 54 -9.77 -12.81 -5.94
N LYS A 55 -9.61 -13.23 -7.20
CA LYS A 55 -8.33 -13.77 -7.65
C LYS A 55 -7.31 -12.64 -7.73
N LYS A 56 -6.10 -12.88 -7.22
CA LYS A 56 -5.04 -11.89 -7.19
C LYS A 56 -4.68 -11.41 -8.60
N GLU A 57 -4.73 -12.28 -9.59
CA GLU A 57 -4.46 -11.95 -10.99
C GLU A 57 -5.45 -10.92 -11.53
N ASP A 58 -6.75 -11.10 -11.27
CA ASP A 58 -7.80 -10.17 -11.71
C ASP A 58 -7.64 -8.80 -11.03
N VAL A 59 -7.29 -8.79 -9.74
CA VAL A 59 -7.02 -7.57 -8.96
C VAL A 59 -5.78 -6.84 -9.49
N GLN A 60 -4.75 -7.60 -9.87
CA GLN A 60 -3.51 -7.05 -10.41
C GLN A 60 -3.73 -6.37 -11.76
N ASP A 61 -4.43 -7.04 -12.69
CA ASP A 61 -4.75 -6.47 -14.00
C ASP A 61 -5.56 -5.16 -13.87
N GLU A 62 -6.53 -5.14 -12.95
CA GLU A 62 -7.34 -3.95 -12.73
C GLU A 62 -6.52 -2.83 -12.07
N THR A 63 -5.65 -3.16 -11.12
CA THR A 63 -4.71 -2.20 -10.52
C THR A 63 -3.84 -1.52 -11.58
N LEU A 64 -3.24 -2.29 -12.49
CA LEU A 64 -2.38 -1.75 -13.54
C LEU A 64 -3.15 -0.79 -14.47
N LYS A 65 -4.40 -1.10 -14.79
CA LYS A 65 -5.27 -0.20 -15.57
C LYS A 65 -5.57 1.10 -14.83
N ILE A 66 -5.87 1.04 -13.53
CA ILE A 66 -6.15 2.24 -12.71
C ILE A 66 -4.93 3.15 -12.67
N PHE A 67 -3.74 2.58 -12.42
CA PHE A 67 -2.51 3.37 -12.37
C PHE A 67 -2.16 4.00 -13.71
N LYS A 68 -2.33 3.26 -14.81
CA LYS A 68 -2.10 3.81 -16.14
C LYS A 68 -3.13 4.87 -16.54
N GLY A 69 -4.40 4.66 -16.21
CA GLY A 69 -5.50 5.53 -16.65
C GLY A 69 -5.73 6.76 -15.78
N PHE A 70 -5.68 6.59 -14.45
CA PHE A 70 -6.00 7.64 -13.47
C PHE A 70 -4.75 8.37 -12.99
N PHE A 71 -3.68 7.63 -12.69
CA PHE A 71 -2.44 8.21 -12.16
C PHE A 71 -1.38 8.47 -13.24
N TRP A 72 -1.58 7.99 -14.47
CA TRP A 72 -0.63 8.07 -15.59
C TRP A 72 0.77 7.51 -15.26
N ILE A 73 0.80 6.47 -14.44
CA ILE A 73 2.03 5.78 -13.99
C ILE A 73 2.00 4.34 -14.49
N GLU A 74 3.13 3.87 -15.03
CA GLU A 74 3.36 2.45 -15.28
C GLU A 74 4.03 1.82 -14.04
N LEU A 75 3.42 0.76 -13.52
CA LEU A 75 3.89 0.07 -12.32
C LEU A 75 4.40 -1.33 -12.64
N ASN A 76 5.44 -1.74 -11.91
CA ASN A 76 5.78 -3.13 -11.80
C ASN A 76 4.99 -3.76 -10.64
N PRO A 77 4.38 -4.94 -10.83
CA PRO A 77 3.61 -5.62 -9.77
C PRO A 77 4.42 -5.93 -8.50
N GLU A 78 5.74 -6.00 -8.62
CA GLU A 78 6.69 -6.24 -7.52
C GLU A 78 6.79 -5.05 -6.55
N ASP A 79 6.49 -3.83 -7.02
CA ASP A 79 6.52 -2.62 -6.21
C ASP A 79 5.22 -2.43 -5.40
N ILE A 80 4.24 -3.30 -5.60
CA ILE A 80 2.90 -3.20 -5.01
C ILE A 80 2.81 -4.07 -3.76
N THR A 81 2.42 -3.46 -2.64
CA THR A 81 2.05 -4.22 -1.44
C THR A 81 0.61 -4.71 -1.61
N TRP A 82 0.46 -6.03 -1.74
CA TRP A 82 -0.85 -6.70 -1.81
C TRP A 82 -1.33 -7.08 -0.42
N LYS A 83 -2.58 -6.76 -0.09
CA LYS A 83 -3.15 -7.10 1.21
C LYS A 83 -4.60 -7.53 1.09
N GLU A 84 -4.90 -8.70 1.64
CA GLU A 84 -6.28 -9.16 1.76
C GLU A 84 -6.99 -8.41 2.88
N ASN A 85 -8.23 -7.98 2.60
CA ASN A 85 -9.05 -7.24 3.56
C ASN A 85 -10.52 -7.70 3.49
N GLU A 86 -10.92 -8.52 4.47
CA GLU A 86 -12.28 -9.06 4.62
C GLU A 86 -13.35 -7.99 4.90
N ILE A 87 -12.96 -6.79 5.33
CA ILE A 87 -13.89 -5.70 5.63
C ILE A 87 -14.41 -5.05 4.34
N LEU A 88 -13.71 -5.24 3.20
CA LEU A 88 -14.13 -4.68 1.93
C LEU A 88 -15.43 -5.33 1.43
N ALA A 89 -16.35 -4.52 0.91
CA ALA A 89 -17.58 -5.01 0.31
C ALA A 89 -17.30 -5.54 -1.11
N TRP A 90 -16.66 -6.71 -1.22
CA TRP A 90 -16.52 -7.47 -2.47
C TRP A 90 -15.71 -6.80 -3.59
N GLY A 91 -14.81 -5.87 -3.26
CA GLY A 91 -14.00 -5.16 -4.25
C GLY A 91 -12.56 -4.95 -3.81
N MET A 92 -11.97 -3.84 -4.27
CA MET A 92 -10.59 -3.48 -3.99
C MET A 92 -10.44 -1.98 -3.71
N ARG A 93 -9.40 -1.62 -2.96
CA ARG A 93 -8.95 -0.25 -2.74
C ARG A 93 -7.50 -0.13 -3.15
N VAL A 94 -7.21 0.92 -3.89
CA VAL A 94 -5.87 1.30 -4.28
C VAL A 94 -5.47 2.54 -3.52
N PHE A 95 -4.34 2.49 -2.85
CA PHE A 95 -3.74 3.62 -2.16
C PHE A 95 -2.43 3.98 -2.85
N PHE A 96 -2.34 5.24 -3.25
CA PHE A 96 -1.15 5.86 -3.79
C PHE A 96 -0.81 7.10 -2.96
N TRP A 97 0.11 6.94 -2.01
CA TRP A 97 0.46 7.99 -1.06
C TRP A 97 -0.76 8.51 -0.27
N ASP A 98 -1.28 9.70 -0.60
CA ASP A 98 -2.47 10.30 0.03
C ASP A 98 -3.75 10.09 -0.79
N ASP A 99 -3.61 9.66 -2.04
CA ASP A 99 -4.73 9.39 -2.92
C ASP A 99 -5.24 7.97 -2.68
N MET A 100 -6.56 7.82 -2.69
CA MET A 100 -7.23 6.54 -2.55
C MET A 100 -8.31 6.42 -3.62
N VAL A 101 -8.31 5.28 -4.31
CA VAL A 101 -9.38 4.88 -5.23
C VAL A 101 -10.08 3.65 -4.63
N ASP A 102 -11.37 3.78 -4.35
CA ASP A 102 -12.20 2.69 -3.83
C ASP A 102 -13.14 2.14 -4.92
N LEU A 103 -12.88 0.91 -5.35
CA LEU A 103 -13.68 0.20 -6.35
C LEU A 103 -14.70 -0.75 -5.73
N SER A 104 -14.82 -0.80 -4.40
CA SER A 104 -15.77 -1.66 -3.68
C SER A 104 -17.23 -1.33 -3.97
N PHE A 105 -17.51 -0.14 -4.50
CA PHE A 105 -18.87 0.32 -4.82
C PHE A 105 -19.17 0.42 -6.33
N GLU A 106 -18.14 0.44 -7.18
CA GLU A 106 -18.33 0.77 -8.60
C GLU A 106 -18.89 -0.42 -9.40
N SER A 107 -18.46 -1.64 -9.07
CA SER A 107 -19.03 -2.88 -9.63
C SER A 107 -20.49 -3.12 -9.18
N MET A 108 -20.83 -2.74 -7.94
CA MET A 108 -22.19 -2.79 -7.41
C MET A 108 -23.12 -1.78 -8.12
N ARG A 109 -22.64 -0.54 -8.34
CA ARG A 109 -23.37 0.50 -9.07
C ARG A 109 -23.61 0.14 -10.54
N ASN A 110 -22.62 -0.48 -11.19
CA ASN A 110 -22.75 -0.96 -12.58
C ASN A 110 -23.65 -2.20 -12.71
N ARG A 111 -23.75 -3.05 -11.67
CA ARG A 111 -24.76 -4.12 -11.60
C ARG A 111 -26.17 -3.59 -11.37
N LEU A 112 -26.34 -2.62 -10.48
CA LEU A 112 -27.64 -1.99 -10.19
C LEU A 112 -28.19 -1.15 -11.36
N ARG A 113 -27.32 -0.58 -12.21
CA ARG A 113 -27.73 0.13 -13.44
C ARG A 113 -28.20 -0.78 -14.58
N LYS A 114 -27.96 -2.09 -14.48
CA LYS A 114 -28.38 -3.09 -15.48
C LYS A 114 -29.67 -3.82 -15.10
N ILE A 115 -30.29 -3.46 -13.97
CA ILE A 115 -31.61 -3.91 -13.52
C ILE A 115 -32.59 -2.77 -13.80
#